data_AF-A0A822JFI5-F1
#
_entry.id   AF-A0A822JFI5-F1
#
_cell.length_a   1.000
_cell.length_b   1.000
_cell.length_c   1.000
_cell.angle_alpha   90.00
_cell.angle_beta   90.00
_cell.angle_gamma   90.00
#
_symmetry.space_group_name_H-M   'P 1'
#
loop_
_entity.id
_entity.type
_entity.pdbx_description
1 polymer ?
#
loop_
_entity_poly.entity_id
_entity_poly.type
_entity_poly.pdbx_seq_one_letter_code
_entity_poly.pdbx_strand_id
1 'polypeptide(L)' 'MMTKLKRREIIKRLDRLPFEIQIKILDLAEAATSSPQKGVSGKKLLRFAGILNADDVNEMTQAIENGCGKLVVISCKPGI' A
#
# COMPACT_ATOMS: atom_id res chain seq x y z
N MET A 1 -13.85 -13.22 -10.04
CA MET A 1 -14.94 -12.43 -10.67
C MET A 1 -15.69 -11.67 -9.59
N MET A 2 -15.83 -10.35 -9.70
CA MET A 2 -16.58 -9.52 -8.74
C MET A 2 -18.06 -9.92 -8.78
N THR A 3 -18.62 -10.39 -7.66
CA THR A 3 -20.03 -10.77 -7.53
C THR A 3 -20.93 -9.60 -7.94
N LYS A 4 -21.91 -9.83 -8.83
CA LYS A 4 -22.73 -8.79 -9.51
C LYS A 4 -23.38 -7.76 -8.57
N LEU A 5 -23.55 -8.09 -7.28
CA LEU A 5 -24.08 -7.20 -6.25
C LEU A 5 -23.18 -5.98 -5.98
N LYS A 6 -21.85 -6.15 -5.96
CA LYS A 6 -20.94 -5.03 -5.64
C LYS A 6 -20.89 -3.97 -6.74
N ARG A 7 -21.01 -4.35 -8.02
CA ARG A 7 -20.93 -3.41 -9.15
C ARG A 7 -22.04 -2.35 -9.10
N ARG A 8 -23.30 -2.75 -8.89
CA ARG A 8 -24.43 -1.81 -8.89
C ARG A 8 -24.34 -0.78 -7.76
N GLU A 9 -23.93 -1.21 -6.58
CA GLU A 9 -23.75 -0.30 -5.44
C GLU A 9 -22.58 0.68 -5.67
N ILE A 10 -21.50 0.22 -6.30
CA ILE A 10 -20.37 1.09 -6.67
C ILE A 10 -20.83 2.19 -7.63
N ILE A 11 -21.57 1.83 -8.69
CA ILE A 11 -22.06 2.81 -9.68
C ILE A 11 -22.97 3.85 -9.01
N LYS A 12 -23.93 3.41 -8.19
CA LYS A 12 -24.81 4.34 -7.44
C LYS A 12 -24.06 5.33 -6.55
N ARG A 13 -22.93 4.92 -5.99
CA ARG A 13 -22.09 5.81 -5.18
C ARG A 13 -21.28 6.76 -6.04
N LEU A 14 -20.74 6.29 -7.17
CA LEU A 14 -20.00 7.11 -8.12
C LEU A 14 -20.86 8.23 -8.70
N ASP A 15 -22.11 7.93 -9.06
CA ASP A 15 -23.05 8.91 -9.63
C ASP A 15 -23.35 10.10 -8.71
N ARG A 16 -23.13 9.94 -7.39
CA ARG A 16 -23.34 10.99 -6.38
C ARG A 16 -22.09 11.83 -6.10
N LEU A 17 -20.95 11.46 -6.66
CA LEU A 17 -19.69 12.17 -6.42
C LEU A 17 -19.50 13.29 -7.45
N PRO A 18 -18.82 14.39 -7.07
CA PRO A 18 -18.37 15.39 -8.03
C PRO A 18 -17.52 14.76 -9.15
N PHE A 19 -17.58 15.34 -10.34
CA PHE A 19 -16.92 14.82 -11.54
C PHE A 19 -15.41 14.62 -11.35
N GLU A 20 -14.76 15.55 -10.66
CA GLU A 20 -13.32 15.52 -10.37
C GLU A 20 -12.93 14.32 -9.50
N ILE A 21 -13.83 13.89 -8.62
CA ILE A 21 -13.63 12.70 -7.78
C ILE A 21 -13.86 11.43 -8.58
N GLN A 22 -14.82 11.43 -9.51
CA GLN A 22 -15.06 10.29 -10.40
C GLN A 22 -13.83 9.99 -11.26
N ILE A 23 -13.18 11.02 -11.82
CA ILE A 23 -11.91 10.87 -12.56
C ILE A 23 -10.85 10.21 -11.69
N LYS A 24 -10.62 10.70 -10.47
CA LYS A 24 -9.61 10.12 -9.56
C LYS A 24 -9.85 8.64 -9.25
N ILE A 25 -11.12 8.26 -9.11
CA ILE A 25 -11.48 6.86 -8.85
C ILE A 25 -11.23 6.00 -10.08
N LEU A 26 -11.49 6.53 -11.28
CA LEU A 26 -11.19 5.85 -12.53
C LEU A 26 -9.68 5.60 -12.68
N ASP A 27 -8.86 6.63 -12.48
CA ASP A 27 -7.39 6.53 -12.53
C ASP A 27 -6.86 5.46 -11.56
N LEU A 28 -7.42 5.42 -10.34
CA LEU A 28 -7.05 4.42 -9.33
C LEU A 28 -7.44 3.01 -9.78
N ALA A 29 -8.64 2.83 -10.34
CA ALA A 29 -9.10 1.53 -10.82
C ALA A 29 -8.24 1.03 -12.00
N GLU A 30 -7.83 1.93 -12.89
CA GLU A 30 -6.90 1.63 -13.98
C GLU A 30 -5.52 1.23 -13.45
N ALA A 31 -4.96 1.97 -12.49
CA ALA A 31 -3.69 1.62 -11.86
C ALA A 31 -3.74 0.27 -11.15
N ALA A 32 -4.84 -0.03 -10.44
CA ALA A 32 -5.04 -1.28 -9.70
C ALA A 32 -5.21 -2.51 -10.63
N THR A 33 -5.69 -2.30 -11.85
CA THR A 33 -5.84 -3.38 -12.85
C THR A 33 -4.59 -3.55 -13.71
N SER A 34 -3.86 -2.47 -13.97
CA SER A 34 -2.64 -2.45 -14.78
C SER A 34 -1.43 -3.01 -14.04
N SER A 35 -1.37 -2.84 -12.72
CA SER A 35 -0.38 -3.48 -11.86
C SER A 35 -1.05 -4.55 -11.01
N PRO A 36 -1.04 -5.83 -11.42
CA PRO A 36 -1.32 -6.87 -10.46
C PRO A 36 -0.24 -6.75 -9.39
N GLN A 37 -0.61 -6.28 -8.20
CA GLN A 37 0.26 -6.28 -7.02
C GLN A 37 0.63 -7.73 -6.69
N LYS A 38 1.52 -8.32 -7.48
CA LYS A 38 2.12 -9.60 -7.20
C LYS A 38 3.20 -9.31 -6.18
N GLY A 39 2.87 -9.59 -4.92
CA GLY A 39 3.87 -9.65 -3.87
C GLY A 39 5.04 -10.52 -4.33
N VAL A 40 6.26 -10.14 -3.98
CA VAL A 40 7.43 -10.99 -4.19
C VAL A 40 7.46 -12.07 -3.12
N SER A 41 7.95 -13.26 -3.46
CA SER A 41 8.15 -14.31 -2.45
C SER A 41 9.04 -13.80 -1.32
N GLY A 42 8.68 -14.06 -0.06
CA GLY A 42 9.49 -13.68 1.10
C GLY A 42 10.93 -14.20 1.04
N LYS A 43 11.17 -15.34 0.37
CA LYS A 43 12.52 -15.85 0.10
C LYS A 43 13.40 -14.85 -0.67
N LYS A 44 12.81 -14.08 -1.60
CA LYS A 44 13.53 -13.03 -2.35
C LYS A 44 13.87 -11.82 -1.49
N LEU A 45 13.18 -11.63 -0.35
CA LEU A 45 13.45 -10.55 0.59
C LEU A 45 14.59 -10.86 1.56
N LEU A 46 14.99 -12.12 1.71
CA LEU A 46 16.11 -12.53 2.58
C LEU A 46 17.43 -11.86 2.20
N ARG A 47 17.62 -11.45 0.94
CA ARG A 47 18.79 -10.67 0.51
C ARG A 47 18.93 -9.34 1.25
N PHE A 48 17.85 -8.84 1.87
CA PHE A 48 17.84 -7.61 2.66
C PHE A 48 18.01 -7.85 4.17
N ALA A 49 18.06 -9.12 4.62
CA ALA A 49 18.24 -9.44 6.03
C ALA A 49 19.63 -8.97 6.50
N GLY A 50 19.67 -8.20 7.59
CA GLY A 50 20.92 -7.69 8.18
C GLY A 50 21.61 -6.57 7.38
N ILE A 51 20.97 -6.02 6.33
CA ILE A 51 21.51 -4.86 5.60
C ILE A 51 21.44 -3.57 6.43
N LEU A 52 20.39 -3.42 7.24
CA LEU A 52 20.21 -2.25 8.09
C LEU A 52 21.07 -2.38 9.35
N ASN A 53 21.99 -1.43 9.53
CA ASN A 53 22.73 -1.26 10.77
C ASN A 53 21.93 -0.36 11.75
N ALA A 54 22.45 -0.16 12.96
CA ALA A 54 21.77 0.61 13.99
C ALA A 54 21.56 2.09 13.61
N ASP A 55 22.49 2.67 12.85
CA ASP A 55 22.41 4.05 12.41
C ASP A 55 21.34 4.22 11.33
N ASP A 56 21.25 3.28 10.38
CA ASP A 56 20.18 3.24 9.37
C ASP A 56 18.79 3.18 10.04
N VAL A 57 18.66 2.35 11.09
CA VAL A 57 17.41 2.22 11.84
C VAL A 57 17.08 3.52 12.59
N ASN A 58 18.07 4.18 13.17
CA ASN A 58 17.88 5.44 13.88
C ASN A 58 17.49 6.59 12.93
N GLU A 59 18.14 6.69 11.77
CA GLU A 59 17.80 7.67 10.74
C GLU A 59 16.38 7.45 10.20
N MET A 60 16.02 6.20 9.89
CA MET A 60 14.65 5.85 9.48
C MET A 60 13.63 6.19 10.56
N THR A 61 13.94 5.95 11.83
CA THR A 61 13.06 6.25 12.96
C THR A 61 12.82 7.75 13.08
N GLN A 62 13.89 8.55 13.03
CA GLN A 62 13.78 10.01 13.04
C GLN A 62 13.00 10.54 11.84
N ALA A 63 13.20 9.99 10.64
CA ALA A 63 12.46 10.39 9.44
C ALA A 63 10.95 10.06 9.54
N ILE A 64 10.59 8.94 10.17
CA ILE A 64 9.19 8.55 10.42
C ILE A 64 8.55 9.44 11.49
N GLU A 65 9.26 9.71 12.59
CA GLU A 65 8.76 10.50 13.72
C GLU A 65 8.62 11.99 13.37
N ASN A 66 9.57 12.53 12.60
CA ASN A 66 9.59 13.93 12.18
C ASN A 66 8.82 14.18 10.87
N GLY A 67 8.50 13.12 10.12
CA GLY A 67 7.73 13.17 8.87
C GLY A 67 6.23 12.91 9.05
N CYS A 68 5.42 13.21 8.03
CA CYS A 68 3.96 12.97 8.05
C CYS A 68 3.57 11.46 7.92
N GLY A 69 4.54 10.55 7.87
CA GLY A 69 4.38 9.13 7.56
C GLY A 69 4.22 8.23 8.78
N LYS A 70 3.16 8.41 9.57
CA LYS A 70 2.94 7.79 10.89
C LYS A 70 2.84 6.25 11.00
N LEU A 71 2.96 5.43 9.93
CA LEU A 71 2.39 4.07 9.99
C LEU A 71 3.14 2.90 9.31
N VAL A 72 4.45 2.97 9.03
CA VAL A 72 5.19 1.77 8.58
C VAL A 72 6.28 1.38 9.58
N VAL A 73 5.85 0.95 10.76
CA VAL A 73 6.73 0.19 11.66
C VAL A 73 6.67 -1.27 11.24
N ILE A 74 7.69 -1.74 10.51
CA ILE A 74 7.87 -3.17 10.25
C ILE A 74 8.51 -3.77 11.52
N SER A 75 7.69 -4.11 12.51
CA SER A 75 8.16 -4.87 13.68
C SER A 75 8.47 -6.31 13.27
N CYS A 76 9.73 -6.60 12.96
CA CYS A 76 10.24 -7.97 12.94
C CYS A 76 10.51 -8.42 14.38
N LYS A 77 9.69 -9.31 14.93
CA LYS A 77 10.09 -10.08 16.11
C LYS A 77 11.22 -11.03 15.70
N PRO A 78 12.31 -11.13 16.48
CA PRO A 78 13.30 -12.18 16.27
C PRO A 78 12.60 -13.53 16.47
N GLY A 79 12.64 -14.37 15.43
CA GLY A 79 12.21 -15.75 15.51
C GLY A 79 13.21 -16.52 16.38
N ILE A 80 12.70 -17.11 17.46
CA ILE A 80 13.34 -18.21 18.18
C ILE A 80 13.10 -19.48 17.36
#